data_AF-A0A2I9D0K3-F1
#
_entry.id   AF-A0A2I9D0K3-F1
#
_cell.length_a   1.000
_cell.length_b   1.000
_cell.length_c   1.000
_cell.angle_alpha   90.00
_cell.angle_beta   90.00
_cell.angle_gamma   90.00
#
_symmetry.space_group_name_H-M   'P 1'
#
loop_
_entity.id
_entity.type
_entity.pdbx_description
1 polymer ?
#
loop_
_entity_poly.entity_id
_entity_poly.type
_entity_poly.pdbx_seq_one_letter_code
_entity_poly.pdbx_strand_id
1 'polypeptide(L)' 'MFQHILVTTDGSPLGHLALPYAADLARRYGSSLKLVYVVPPPPTGVLAEGAAYAFD' A
#
# COMPACT_ATOMS: atom_id res chain seq x y z
N MET A 1 2.42 -5.08 22.51
CA MET A 1 1.32 -4.75 21.58
C MET A 1 1.85 -3.87 20.47
N PHE A 2 1.34 -3.97 19.23
CA PHE A 2 1.77 -3.12 18.13
C PHE A 2 1.16 -1.72 18.24
N GLN A 3 1.99 -0.67 18.08
CA GLN A 3 1.52 0.72 18.06
C GLN A 3 1.26 1.22 16.64
N HIS A 4 1.96 0.65 15.67
CA HIS A 4 1.86 0.99 14.25
C HIS A 4 1.73 -0.29 13.43
N ILE A 5 0.72 -0.36 12.58
CA ILE A 5 0.50 -1.45 11.63
C ILE A 5 0.65 -0.87 10.23
N LEU A 6 1.49 -1.50 9.40
CA LEU A 6 1.63 -1.19 7.99
C LEU A 6 1.04 -2.35 7.19
N VAL A 7 0.09 -2.06 6.31
CA VAL A 7 -0.51 -3.01 5.38
C VAL A 7 -0.16 -2.59 3.96
N THR A 8 0.19 -3.56 3.12
CA THR A 8 0.50 -3.33 1.72
C THR A 8 -0.63 -3.82 0.83
N THR A 9 -0.76 -3.21 -0.34
CA THR A 9 -1.57 -3.71 -1.44
C THR A 9 -0.82 -3.53 -2.75
N ASP A 10 -1.05 -4.43 -3.69
CA ASP A 10 -0.66 -4.33 -5.10
C ASP A 10 -1.85 -3.87 -5.97
N GLY A 11 -2.96 -3.43 -5.36
CA GLY A 11 -4.19 -3.01 -6.03
C GLY A 11 -5.07 -4.17 -6.50
N SER A 12 -4.60 -5.42 -6.41
CA SER A 12 -5.37 -6.58 -6.84
C SER A 12 -6.54 -6.89 -5.88
N PRO A 13 -7.64 -7.48 -6.38
CA PRO A 13 -8.73 -7.94 -5.51
C PRO A 13 -8.27 -8.91 -4.42
N LEU A 14 -7.28 -9.76 -4.71
CA LEU A 14 -6.69 -10.68 -3.74
C LEU A 14 -5.90 -9.93 -2.67
N GLY A 15 -5.06 -8.97 -3.07
CA GLY A 15 -4.31 -8.13 -2.14
C GLY A 15 -5.22 -7.33 -1.20
N HIS A 16 -6.38 -6.87 -1.69
CA HIS A 16 -7.37 -6.17 -0.87
C HIS A 16 -7.98 -7.02 0.26
N LEU A 17 -7.92 -8.35 0.18
CA LEU A 17 -8.42 -9.20 1.26
C LEU A 17 -7.67 -9.01 2.58
N ALA A 18 -6.43 -8.51 2.56
CA ALA A 18 -5.66 -8.22 3.77
C ALA A 18 -6.16 -6.97 4.53
N LEU A 19 -6.81 -6.02 3.84
CA LEU A 19 -7.21 -4.72 4.39
C LEU A 19 -8.18 -4.82 5.59
N PRO A 20 -9.27 -5.60 5.54
CA PRO A 20 -10.18 -5.71 6.69
C PRO A 20 -9.51 -6.30 7.94
N TYR A 21 -8.57 -7.24 7.77
CA TYR A 21 -7.83 -7.83 8.90
C TYR A 21 -6.84 -6.84 9.52
N ALA A 22 -6.13 -6.06 8.69
CA ALA A 22 -5.25 -5.02 9.20
C ALA A 22 -6.03 -3.94 9.98
N ALA A 23 -7.23 -3.58 9.49
CA ALA A 23 -8.13 -2.67 10.19
C ALA A 23 -8.65 -3.24 11.51
N ASP A 24 -9.02 -4.53 11.54
CA ASP A 24 -9.45 -5.19 12.78
C ASP A 24 -8.33 -5.25 13.83
N LEU A 25 -7.12 -5.63 13.43
CA LEU A 25 -5.94 -5.64 14.31
C LEU A 25 -5.64 -4.24 14.87
N ALA A 26 -5.69 -3.21 14.03
CA ALA A 26 -5.44 -1.84 14.46
C ALA A 26 -6.47 -1.39 15.51
N ARG A 27 -7.76 -1.71 15.31
CA ARG A 27 -8.82 -1.39 16.28
C ARG A 27 -8.61 -2.11 17.61
N ARG A 28 -8.31 -3.41 17.58
CA ARG A 28 -8.08 -4.22 18.79
C ARG A 28 -6.94 -3.69 19.65
N TYR A 29 -5.93 -3.12 19.01
CA TYR A 29 -4.70 -2.69 19.67
C TYR A 29 -4.60 -1.18 19.87
N GLY A 30 -5.58 -0.40 19.40
CA GLY A 30 -5.50 1.06 19.39
C GLY A 30 -4.33 1.57 18.55
N SER A 31 -3.92 0.81 17.53
CA SER A 31 -2.77 1.14 16.68
C SER A 31 -3.14 2.13 15.58
N SER A 32 -2.16 2.91 15.12
CA SER A 32 -2.28 3.60 13.83
C SER A 32 -2.13 2.59 12.69
N LEU A 33 -2.95 2.70 11.64
CA LEU A 33 -2.84 1.89 10.43
C LEU A 33 -2.35 2.75 9.25
N LYS A 34 -1.33 2.26 8.53
CA LYS A 34 -0.84 2.87 7.28
C LYS A 34 -1.00 1.88 6.13
N LEU A 35 -1.61 2.33 5.03
CA LEU A 35 -1.71 1.58 3.77
C LEU A 35 -0.58 2.02 2.82
N VAL A 36 0.07 1.05 2.19
CA VAL A 36 1.13 1.29 1.21
C VAL A 36 0.83 0.55 -0.10
N TYR A 37 0.93 1.28 -1.21
CA TYR A 37 1.01 0.73 -2.55
C TYR A 37 2.41 1.06 -3.10
N VAL A 38 3.12 0.07 -3.63
CA VAL A 38 4.45 0.26 -4.19
C VAL A 38 4.33 0.41 -5.69
N VAL A 39 4.72 1.58 -6.20
CA VAL A 39 4.80 1.83 -7.63
C VAL A 39 6.15 1.32 -8.15
N PRO A 40 6.18 0.41 -9.13
CA PRO A 40 7.43 0.01 -9.76
C PRO A 40 8.14 1.23 -10.37
N PRO A 41 9.49 1.26 -10.40
CA PRO A 41 10.20 2.30 -11.13
C PRO A 41 9.80 2.27 -12.61
N PRO A 42 9.85 3.42 -13.30
CA PRO A 42 9.63 3.46 -14.74
C PRO A 42 10.60 2.50 -15.45
N PRO A 43 10.21 1.91 -16.59
CA PRO A 43 11.08 1.06 -17.38
C PRO A 43 12.40 1.80 -17.66
N THR A 44 13.52 1.10 -17.45
CA THR A 44 14.87 1.65 -17.66
C THR A 44 14.99 2.20 -19.08
N GLY A 45 15.09 3.52 -19.23
CA GLY A 45 15.13 4.21 -20.53
C GLY A 45 14.14 5.36 -20.68
N VAL A 46 13.09 5.41 -19.85
CA VAL A 46 12.17 6.56 -19.80
C VAL A 46 12.64 7.55 -18.74
N LEU A 47 13.81 8.15 -18.94
CA LEU A 47 14.24 9.35 -18.22
C LEU A 47 13.73 10.60 -18.95
N ALA A 48 12.46 10.60 -19.34
CA ALA A 48 11.80 11.81 -19.78
C ALA A 48 11.30 12.53 -18.52
N GLU A 49 11.84 13.71 -18.27
CA GLU A 49 11.31 14.66 -17.29
C GLU A 49 9.78 14.76 -17.49
N GLY A 50 8.99 14.41 -16.47
CA GLY A 50 7.52 14.44 -16.55
C GLY A 50 6.82 13.12 -16.85
N ALA A 51 7.48 11.96 -16.72
CA ALA A 51 6.78 10.68 -16.67
C ALA A 51 5.81 10.64 -15.48
N ALA A 52 4.55 10.99 -15.75
CA ALA A 52 3.48 10.86 -14.77
C ALA A 52 3.26 9.37 -14.46
N TYR A 53 3.31 9.01 -13.19
CA TYR A 53 2.80 7.72 -12.75
C TYR A 53 1.29 7.73 -12.99
N ALA A 54 0.84 7.09 -14.07
CA ALA A 54 -0.57 6.84 -14.29
C ALA A 54 -0.99 5.73 -13.30
N PHE A 55 -1.85 6.09 -12.36
CA PHE A 55 -2.55 5.13 -11.51
C PHE A 55 -3.88 4.82 -12.21
N ASP A 56 -4.04 3.60 -12.72
CA ASP A 56 -5.35 3.06 -13.17
C ASP A 56 -6.26 2.77 -11.97
#